data_AF-A0A9C9W2Q5-F1
#
_entry.id   AF-A0A9C9W2Q5-F1
#
_cell.length_a   1.000
_cell.length_b   1.000
_cell.length_c   1.000
_cell.angle_alpha   90.00
_cell.angle_beta   90.00
_cell.angle_gamma   90.00
#
_symmetry.space_group_name_H-M   'P 1'
#
loop_
_entity.id
_entity.type
_entity.pdbx_description
1 polymer ?
#
loop_
_entity_poly.entity_id
_entity_poly.type
_entity_poly.pdbx_seq_one_letter_code
_entity_poly.pdbx_strand_id
1 'polypeptide(L)' 'MSRAILFLHTLEDARYAASVLGLPLELIPDAGIHGDDKIRVTEVDELESAYRKLRDLNASNEFTALRV' A
#
# COMPACT_ATOMS: atom_id res chain seq x y z
N MET A 1 -13.65 2.53 -15.23
CA MET A 1 -12.97 1.44 -14.50
C MET A 1 -12.99 1.81 -13.03
N SER A 2 -13.60 1.01 -12.17
CA SER A 2 -13.74 1.32 -10.74
C SER A 2 -12.42 1.02 -10.01
N ARG A 3 -11.82 2.04 -9.38
CA ARG A 3 -10.68 1.85 -8.46
C ARG A 3 -11.23 1.31 -7.14
N ALA A 4 -10.73 0.17 -6.68
CA ALA A 4 -11.03 -0.34 -5.35
C ALA A 4 -10.11 0.34 -4.34
N ILE A 5 -10.70 1.05 -3.37
CA ILE A 5 -9.99 1.68 -2.26
C ILE A 5 -10.11 0.72 -1.08
N LEU A 6 -8.98 0.25 -0.55
CA LEU A 6 -8.94 -0.53 0.68
C LEU A 6 -8.06 0.16 1.72
N PHE A 7 -8.61 0.34 2.91
CA PHE A 7 -7.85 0.73 4.09
C PHE A 7 -7.21 -0.55 4.63
N LEU A 8 -5.89 -0.67 4.49
CA LEU A 8 -5.14 -1.86 4.87
C LEU A 8 -4.06 -1.41 5.84
N HIS A 9 -4.09 -1.92 7.06
CA HIS A 9 -3.20 -1.44 8.12
C HIS A 9 -2.01 -2.39 8.36
N THR A 10 -1.94 -3.50 7.60
CA THR A 10 -0.93 -4.54 7.78
C THR A 10 -0.41 -5.10 6.45
N LEU A 11 0.76 -5.74 6.48
CA LEU A 11 1.33 -6.44 5.32
C LEU A 11 0.43 -7.61 4.89
N GLU A 12 -0.24 -8.27 5.84
CA GLU A 12 -1.16 -9.37 5.55
C GLU A 12 -2.38 -8.88 4.77
N ASP A 13 -2.93 -7.73 5.18
CA ASP A 13 -4.01 -7.06 4.47
C ASP A 13 -3.58 -6.68 3.04
N ALA A 14 -2.39 -6.09 2.88
CA ALA A 14 -1.83 -5.74 1.58
C ALA A 14 -1.60 -6.98 0.68
N ARG A 15 -1.14 -8.10 1.25
CA ARG A 15 -0.99 -9.38 0.55
C ARG A 15 -2.34 -9.94 0.12
N TYR A 16 -3.32 -9.88 1.00
CA TYR A 16 -4.69 -10.30 0.71
C TYR A 16 -5.27 -9.47 -0.43
N ALA A 17 -5.13 -8.14 -0.39
CA ALA A 17 -5.58 -7.26 -1.46
C ALA A 17 -4.86 -7.54 -2.79
N ALA A 18 -3.54 -7.75 -2.78
CA ALA A 18 -2.79 -8.11 -3.98
C ALA A 18 -3.25 -9.45 -4.55
N SER A 19 -3.58 -10.42 -3.70
CA SER A 19 -4.05 -11.75 -4.11
C SER A 19 -5.49 -11.75 -4.60
N VAL A 20 -6.37 -10.94 -4.00
CA VAL A 20 -7.82 -10.91 -4.30
C VAL A 20 -8.14 -9.96 -5.44
N LEU A 21 -7.52 -8.79 -5.46
CA LEU A 21 -7.74 -7.78 -6.49
C LEU A 21 -6.75 -7.90 -7.66
N GLY A 22 -5.61 -8.57 -7.44
CA GLY A 22 -4.47 -8.57 -8.36
C GLY A 22 -3.56 -7.34 -8.18
N LEU A 23 -2.45 -7.34 -8.92
CA LEU A 23 -1.50 -6.23 -9.03
C LEU A 23 -1.74 -5.41 -10.30
N PRO A 24 -1.35 -4.11 -10.37
CA PRO A 24 -0.65 -3.31 -9.36
C PRO A 24 -1.50 -2.68 -8.23
N LEU A 25 -0.84 -2.42 -7.10
CA LEU A 25 -1.35 -1.66 -5.95
C LEU A 25 -0.58 -0.35 -5.75
N GLU A 26 -1.21 0.68 -5.20
CA GLU A 26 -0.58 1.89 -4.69
C GLU A 26 -0.73 1.94 -3.18
N LEU A 27 0.37 1.93 -2.43
CA LEU A 27 0.38 2.11 -0.98
C LEU A 27 0.59 3.60 -0.66
N ILE A 28 -0.32 4.17 0.13
CA ILE A 28 -0.37 5.59 0.46
C ILE A 28 -0.35 5.73 2.00
N PRO A 29 0.65 6.38 2.60
CA PRO A 29 0.69 6.59 4.04
C PRO A 29 -0.43 7.54 4.47
N ASP A 30 -1.18 7.17 5.52
CA ASP A 30 -2.30 7.98 6.02
C ASP A 30 -1.82 9.22 6.80
N ALA A 31 -0.70 9.11 7.51
CA ALA A 31 -0.09 10.26 8.17
C ALA A 31 0.89 10.92 7.19
N GLY A 32 0.47 12.05 6.65
CA GLY A 32 1.23 12.81 5.68
C GLY A 32 2.59 13.26 6.22
N ILE A 33 3.66 12.59 5.78
CA ILE A 33 5.01 13.14 5.92
C ILE A 33 5.36 13.94 4.65
N HIS A 34 4.89 13.51 3.47
CA HIS A 34 4.74 14.34 2.27
C HIS A 34 3.56 13.82 1.42
N GLY A 35 2.68 14.71 0.94
CA GLY A 35 1.43 14.35 0.24
C GLY A 35 1.58 13.59 -1.09
N ASP A 36 2.81 13.34 -1.53
CA ASP A 36 3.15 12.65 -2.78
C ASP A 36 3.86 11.30 -2.57
N ASP A 37 4.11 10.87 -1.33
CA ASP A 37 4.80 9.60 -1.05
C ASP A 37 3.86 8.41 -1.29
N LYS A 38 3.67 8.03 -2.54
CA LYS A 38 2.94 6.83 -2.95
C LYS A 38 3.94 5.80 -3.44
N ILE A 39 3.85 4.59 -2.92
CA ILE A 39 4.66 3.48 -3.41
C ILE A 39 3.79 2.59 -4.28
N ARG A 40 4.09 2.56 -5.57
CA ARG A 40 3.46 1.64 -6.51
C ARG A 40 4.13 0.27 -6.39
N VAL A 41 3.31 -0.76 -6.25
CA VAL A 41 3.70 -2.16 -6.17
C VAL A 41 3.16 -2.86 -7.40
N THR A 42 4.06 -3.37 -8.24
CA THR A 42 3.72 -4.07 -9.48
C THR A 42 3.89 -5.57 -9.35
N GLU A 43 4.78 -6.02 -8.47
CA GLU A 43 5.07 -7.42 -8.21
C GLU A 43 4.86 -7.76 -6.73
N VAL A 44 4.54 -9.03 -6.43
CA VAL A 44 4.27 -9.44 -5.04
C VAL A 44 5.54 -9.38 -4.17
N ASP A 45 6.70 -9.59 -4.79
CA ASP A 45 8.00 -9.55 -4.13
C ASP A 45 8.37 -8.13 -3.69
N GLU A 46 7.84 -7.10 -4.37
CA GLU A 46 8.03 -5.69 -4.02
C GLU A 46 7.16 -5.26 -2.84
N LEU A 47 6.09 -6.01 -2.53
CA LEU A 47 5.09 -5.61 -1.55
C LEU A 47 5.67 -5.48 -0.13
N GLU A 48 6.53 -6.42 0.27
CA GLU A 48 7.15 -6.40 1.60
C GLU A 48 8.14 -5.23 1.73
N SER A 49 8.95 -4.98 0.69
CA SER A 49 9.87 -3.85 0.65
C SER A 49 9.14 -2.51 0.64
N ALA A 50 8.06 -2.40 -0.14
CA ALA A 50 7.20 -1.23 -0.21
C ALA A 50 6.53 -0.94 1.13
N TYR A 51 5.98 -1.97 1.78
CA TYR A 51 5.38 -1.87 3.10
C TYR A 51 6.40 -1.40 4.15
N ARG A 52 7.59 -2.00 4.18
CA ARG A 52 8.66 -1.60 5.13
C ARG A 52 9.08 -0.15 4.91
N LYS A 53 9.29 0.25 3.66
CA LYS A 53 9.64 1.63 3.30
C LYS A 53 8.55 2.60 3.72
N LEU A 54 7.29 2.26 3.51
CA LEU A 54 6.16 3.08 3.91
C LEU A 54 6.04 3.18 5.44
N ARG A 55 6.25 2.07 6.15
CA ARG A 55 6.27 2.04 7.63
C ARG A 55 7.40 2.91 8.20
N ASP A 56 8.59 2.85 7.61
CA ASP A 56 9.71 3.69 8.03
C ASP A 56 9.45 5.18 7.74
N LEU A 57 8.62 5.46 6.73
CA LEU A 57 8.15 6.80 6.37
C LEU A 57 6.89 7.25 7.13
N ASN A 58 6.17 6.37 7.83
CA ASN A 58 4.94 6.72 8.53
C ASN A 58 5.01 6.30 10.00
N ALA A 59 5.18 7.29 10.88
CA ALA A 59 5.20 7.10 12.33
C ALA A 59 3.92 6.43 12.89
N SER A 60 2.78 6.52 12.19
CA SER A 60 1.50 5.93 12.59
C SER A 60 1.37 4.45 12.21
N ASN A 61 2.25 3.90 11.37
CA ASN A 61 2.11 2.58 10.73
C ASN A 61 0.83 2.38 9.88
N GLU A 62 0.03 3.42 9.65
CA GLU A 62 -1.24 3.34 8.92
C GLU A 62 -1.08 3.64 7.43
N PHE A 63 -1.80 2.94 6.55
CA PHE A 63 -1.78 3.25 5.12
C PHE A 63 -3.05 2.81 4.42
N THR A 64 -3.24 3.39 3.25
CA THR A 64 -4.31 3.03 2.32
C THR A 64 -3.69 2.33 1.12
N ALA A 65 -4.23 1.18 0.73
CA ALA A 65 -3.85 0.50 -0.50
C ALA A 65 -4.93 0.68 -1.57
N LEU A 66 -4.52 1.17 -2.73
CA LEU A 66 -5.41 1.41 -3.87
C LEU A 66 -5.10 0.45 -5.01
N ARG A 67 -6.14 -0.14 -5.61
CA ARG A 67 -6.00 -0.82 -6.88
C ARG A 67 -5.90 0.20 -8.01
N VAL A 68 -4.86 0.08 -8.84
CA VAL A 68 -4.62 0.91 -10.03
C VAL A 68 -4.63 0.12 -11.31
#